data_AF-A0A535S009-F1
#
_entry.id   AF-A0A535S009-F1
#
_cell.length_a   1.000
_cell.length_b   1.000
_cell.length_c   1.000
_cell.angle_alpha   90.00
_cell.angle_beta   90.00
_cell.angle_gamma   90.00
#
_symmetry.space_group_name_H-M   'P 1'
#
loop_
_entity.id
_entity.type
_entity.pdbx_description
1 polymer ?
#
loop_
_entity_poly.entity_id
_entity_poly.type
_entity_poly.pdbx_seq_one_letter_code
_entity_poly.pdbx_strand_id
1 'polypeptide(L)'
;MSHEPSHSTEHLPPPPAQADEHVASFKLVAVGVTALLIFGAATVWSTRILSGTARTLQPTGPLAPGKDVGKAEIGIVDQTPFETTRGAERYRRRDLEILNSYGWVDREKGTVHIPIDRAIDRFLAEQQGKKQ
;
A
#
# COMPACT_ATOMS: atom_id res chain seq x y z
N MET A 1 31.59 33.68 -76.99
CA MET A 1 31.33 33.29 -75.59
C MET A 1 30.61 34.46 -74.94
N SER A 2 29.28 34.43 -74.96
CA SER A 2 28.40 35.45 -74.38
C SER A 2 27.71 34.82 -73.18
N HIS A 3 28.01 35.32 -71.98
CA HIS A 3 27.40 34.87 -70.75
C HIS A 3 25.97 35.43 -70.66
N GLU A 4 24.99 34.54 -70.47
CA GLU A 4 23.65 34.93 -70.00
C GLU A 4 23.75 35.39 -68.54
N PRO A 5 23.15 36.54 -68.16
CA PRO A 5 23.07 36.95 -66.77
C PRO A 5 22.06 36.06 -66.02
N SER A 6 22.50 35.56 -64.87
CA SER A 6 21.74 34.67 -63.98
C SER A 6 20.38 35.26 -63.57
N HIS A 7 19.31 34.50 -63.79
CA HIS A 7 17.91 34.75 -63.37
C HIS A 7 17.71 34.66 -61.83
N SER A 8 18.59 35.26 -61.02
CA SER A 8 18.59 35.05 -59.55
C SER A 8 17.87 36.12 -58.71
N THR A 9 17.17 37.07 -59.32
CA THR A 9 16.49 38.13 -58.55
C THR A 9 15.13 38.48 -59.15
N GLU A 10 14.23 37.50 -59.23
CA GLU A 10 12.80 37.82 -59.16
C GLU A 10 12.49 38.19 -57.71
N HIS A 11 12.30 39.48 -57.46
CA HIS A 11 11.88 40.00 -56.17
C HIS A 11 10.41 39.60 -55.96
N LEU A 12 10.19 38.42 -55.37
CA LEU A 12 8.87 38.03 -54.88
C LEU A 12 8.37 39.14 -53.93
N PRO A 13 7.12 39.61 -54.06
CA PRO A 13 6.56 40.54 -53.10
C PRO A 13 6.62 39.90 -51.71
N PRO A 14 6.91 40.66 -50.64
CA PRO A 14 6.86 40.13 -49.29
C PRO A 14 5.50 39.46 -49.08
N PRO A 15 5.44 38.28 -48.42
CA PRO A 15 4.17 37.64 -48.12
C PRO A 15 3.25 38.67 -47.45
N PRO A 16 1.93 38.68 -47.77
CA PRO A 16 1.01 39.62 -47.15
C PRO A 16 1.19 39.51 -45.63
N ALA A 17 1.34 40.67 -44.96
CA ALA A 17 1.41 40.71 -43.51
C ALA A 17 0.27 39.83 -42.98
N GLN A 18 0.62 38.84 -42.15
CA GLN A 18 -0.36 37.92 -41.57
C GLN A 18 -1.50 38.78 -41.03
N ALA A 19 -2.70 38.61 -41.59
CA ALA A 19 -3.86 39.38 -41.16
C ALA A 19 -3.95 39.23 -39.64
N ASP A 20 -4.01 40.34 -38.91
CA ASP A 20 -4.18 40.32 -37.47
C ASP A 20 -5.38 39.42 -37.15
N GLU A 21 -5.11 38.21 -36.68
CA GLU A 21 -6.15 37.24 -36.38
C GLU A 21 -6.82 37.69 -35.09
N HIS A 22 -7.78 38.60 -35.24
CA HIS A 22 -8.58 39.14 -34.16
C HIS A 22 -9.53 38.05 -33.66
N VAL A 23 -9.00 37.11 -32.87
CA VAL A 23 -9.82 36.21 -32.08
C VAL A 23 -10.67 37.10 -31.17
N ALA A 24 -11.98 36.85 -31.14
CA ALA A 24 -12.92 37.59 -30.30
C ALA A 24 -12.63 37.29 -28.82
N SER A 25 -11.57 37.90 -28.29
CA SER A 25 -10.96 37.61 -26.99
C SER A 25 -11.98 37.72 -25.87
N PHE A 26 -12.91 38.66 -26.00
CA PHE A 26 -14.04 38.81 -25.09
C PHE A 26 -14.95 37.58 -25.05
N LYS A 27 -15.26 36.95 -26.19
CA LYS A 27 -16.07 35.73 -26.24
C LYS A 27 -15.33 34.57 -25.58
N LEU A 28 -14.03 34.44 -25.82
CA LEU A 28 -13.21 33.39 -25.22
C LEU A 28 -13.14 33.55 -23.70
N VAL A 29 -12.93 34.78 -23.21
CA VAL A 29 -12.97 35.09 -21.78
C VAL A 29 -14.36 34.82 -21.19
N ALA A 30 -15.44 35.23 -21.87
CA ALA A 30 -16.80 34.99 -21.41
C ALA A 30 -17.11 33.50 -21.30
N VAL A 31 -16.68 32.68 -22.27
CA VAL A 31 -16.82 31.22 -22.22
C VAL A 31 -16.01 30.65 -21.05
N GLY A 32 -14.78 31.11 -20.86
CA GLY A 32 -13.94 30.68 -19.73
C GLY A 32 -14.58 30.98 -18.37
N VAL A 33 -15.05 32.21 -18.17
CA VAL A 33 -15.76 32.62 -16.95
C VAL A 33 -17.04 31.80 -16.76
N THR A 34 -17.81 31.59 -17.82
CA THR A 34 -19.05 30.80 -17.76
C THR A 34 -18.75 29.35 -17.36
N ALA A 35 -17.74 28.72 -17.96
CA ALA A 35 -17.33 27.37 -17.60
C ALA A 35 -16.89 27.30 -16.12
N LEU A 36 -16.14 28.28 -15.65
CA LEU A 36 -15.65 28.34 -14.27
C LEU A 36 -16.80 28.51 -13.26
N LEU A 37 -17.82 29.31 -13.60
CA LEU A 37 -19.03 29.45 -12.79
C LEU A 37 -19.84 28.14 -12.75
N ILE A 38 -20.01 27.46 -13.88
CA ILE A 38 -20.72 26.18 -13.94
C ILE A 38 -20.00 25.12 -13.10
N PHE A 39 -18.69 24.98 -13.27
CA PHE A 39 -17.89 24.03 -12.48
C PHE A 39 -17.94 24.37 -11.00
N GLY A 40 -17.76 25.64 -10.63
CA GLY A 40 -17.84 26.08 -9.24
C GLY A 40 -19.21 25.77 -8.61
N ALA A 41 -20.30 26.08 -9.31
CA ALA A 41 -21.65 25.77 -8.86
C ALA A 41 -21.87 24.25 -8.72
N ALA A 42 -21.40 23.45 -9.68
CA ALA A 42 -21.48 22.00 -9.64
C ALA A 42 -20.69 21.40 -8.47
N THR A 43 -19.48 21.90 -8.18
CA THR A 43 -18.68 21.47 -7.03
C THR A 43 -19.37 21.82 -5.71
N VAL A 44 -19.93 23.02 -5.58
CA VAL A 44 -20.69 23.42 -4.37
C VAL A 44 -21.94 22.56 -4.21
N TRP A 45 -22.66 22.28 -5.30
CA TRP A 45 -23.85 21.43 -5.28
C TRP A 45 -23.50 19.98 -4.91
N SER A 46 -22.45 19.43 -5.51
CA SER A 46 -21.94 18.08 -5.23
C SER A 46 -21.52 17.93 -3.76
N THR A 47 -20.78 18.90 -3.22
CA THR A 47 -20.36 18.87 -1.81
C THR A 47 -21.54 19.01 -0.86
N ARG A 48 -22.58 19.78 -1.20
CA ARG A 48 -23.83 19.86 -0.43
C ARG A 48 -24.56 18.53 -0.39
N ILE A 49 -24.72 17.85 -1.53
CA ILE A 49 -25.35 16.52 -1.60
C ILE A 49 -24.53 15.53 -0.79
N LEU A 50 -23.22 15.43 -1.05
CA LEU A 50 -22.34 14.48 -0.37
C LEU A 50 -22.34 14.69 1.15
N SER A 51 -22.29 15.94 1.61
CA SER A 51 -22.33 16.26 3.05
C SER A 51 -23.70 15.96 3.67
N GLY A 52 -24.79 16.20 2.95
CA GLY A 52 -26.14 15.84 3.39
C GLY A 52 -26.30 14.33 3.54
N THR A 53 -25.93 13.57 2.50
CA THR A 53 -25.98 12.12 2.50
C THR A 53 -25.04 11.51 3.55
N ALA A 54 -23.83 12.05 3.71
CA ALA A 54 -22.89 11.60 4.74
C ALA A 54 -23.44 11.80 6.15
N ARG A 55 -24.10 12.93 6.45
CA ARG A 55 -24.73 13.17 7.75
C ARG A 55 -25.88 12.22 8.03
N THR A 56 -26.69 11.87 7.01
CA THR A 56 -27.77 10.90 7.15
C THR A 56 -27.25 9.49 7.39
N LEU A 57 -26.18 9.09 6.68
CA LEU A 57 -25.60 7.75 6.79
C LEU A 57 -24.70 7.57 8.02
N GLN A 58 -24.12 8.64 8.54
CA GLN A 58 -23.20 8.63 9.68
C GLN A 58 -23.66 9.59 10.78
N PRO A 59 -24.79 9.30 11.46
CA PRO A 59 -25.35 10.18 12.49
C PRO A 59 -24.41 10.41 13.68
N THR A 60 -23.46 9.49 13.91
CA THR A 60 -22.49 9.53 15.02
C THR A 60 -21.10 10.05 14.60
N GLY A 61 -20.91 10.43 13.33
CA GLY A 61 -19.63 10.89 12.78
C GLY A 61 -18.82 9.81 12.05
N PRO A 62 -17.64 10.16 11.51
CA PRO A 62 -16.78 9.22 10.78
C PRO A 62 -16.49 7.99 11.63
N LEU A 63 -16.67 6.80 11.06
CA LEU A 63 -16.22 5.56 11.71
C LEU A 63 -14.74 5.75 12.06
N ALA A 64 -14.43 5.71 13.35
CA ALA A 64 -13.04 5.70 13.80
C ALA A 64 -12.30 4.59 13.02
N PRO A 65 -11.04 4.80 12.61
CA PRO A 65 -10.23 3.74 12.06
C PRO A 65 -10.43 2.50 12.92
N GLY A 66 -10.80 1.37 12.30
CA GLY A 66 -11.08 0.15 13.04
C GLY A 66 -9.96 -0.11 14.03
N LYS A 67 -10.28 -0.58 15.23
CA LYS A 67 -9.30 -0.81 16.32
C LYS A 67 -8.16 -1.76 15.93
N ASP A 68 -8.22 -2.34 14.74
CA ASP A 68 -7.32 -3.34 14.19
C ASP A 68 -6.42 -2.79 13.07
N VAL A 69 -6.51 -1.49 12.73
CA VAL A 69 -5.57 -0.84 11.83
C VAL A 69 -4.17 -0.86 12.47
N GLY A 70 -3.28 -1.69 11.93
CA GLY A 70 -1.90 -1.86 12.41
C GLY A 70 -1.66 -3.07 13.32
N LYS A 71 -2.68 -3.91 13.59
CA LYS A 71 -2.48 -5.20 14.28
C LYS A 71 -2.08 -6.28 13.28
N ALA A 72 -1.21 -7.20 13.71
CA ALA A 72 -0.83 -8.37 12.92
C ALA A 72 -1.97 -9.39 12.75
N GLU A 73 -3.02 -9.29 13.55
CA GLU A 73 -4.12 -10.24 13.57
C GLU A 73 -5.46 -9.51 13.44
N ILE A 74 -6.19 -9.80 12.36
CA ILE A 74 -7.58 -9.37 12.15
C ILE A 74 -8.42 -10.64 12.12
N GLY A 75 -9.33 -10.80 13.08
CA GLY A 75 -10.29 -11.91 13.09
C GLY A 75 -9.63 -13.29 13.08
N ILE A 76 -8.67 -13.54 13.98
CA ILE A 76 -7.97 -14.84 14.16
C ILE A 76 -6.98 -15.17 13.02
N VAL A 77 -6.94 -14.36 11.97
CA VAL A 77 -6.02 -14.57 10.83
C VAL A 77 -4.78 -13.71 11.02
N ASP A 78 -3.63 -14.37 11.08
CA ASP A 78 -2.31 -13.73 11.03
C ASP A 78 -2.11 -13.14 9.62
N GLN A 79 -2.16 -11.81 9.53
CA GLN A 79 -1.93 -11.04 8.31
C GLN A 79 -0.58 -10.32 8.38
N THR A 80 0.47 -11.01 8.83
CA THR A 80 1.82 -10.45 8.79
C THR A 80 2.26 -10.22 7.32
N PRO A 81 2.73 -9.03 6.94
CA PRO A 81 3.29 -8.77 5.61
C PRO A 81 4.42 -9.76 5.30
N PHE A 82 4.39 -10.38 4.11
CA PHE A 82 5.32 -11.45 3.72
C PHE A 82 6.81 -11.11 3.94
N GLU A 83 7.19 -9.84 3.79
CA GLU A 83 8.57 -9.38 3.96
C GLU A 83 9.04 -9.31 5.42
N THR A 84 8.13 -9.35 6.40
CA THR A 84 8.45 -9.25 7.85
C THR A 84 8.13 -10.55 8.58
N THR A 85 8.46 -11.70 7.99
CA THR A 85 8.26 -13.02 8.60
C THR A 85 9.25 -13.26 9.77
N ARG A 86 9.13 -12.49 10.86
CA ARG A 86 9.80 -12.76 12.14
C ARG A 86 9.03 -13.76 13.01
N GLY A 87 7.90 -14.29 12.51
CA GLY A 87 7.11 -15.32 13.17
C GLY A 87 7.90 -16.60 13.37
N ALA A 88 8.50 -17.13 12.29
CA ALA A 88 9.25 -18.39 12.32
C ALA A 88 10.39 -18.41 13.35
N GLU A 89 11.17 -17.33 13.44
CA GLU A 89 12.24 -17.20 14.43
C GLU A 89 11.71 -17.16 15.88
N ARG A 90 10.57 -16.50 16.11
CA ARG A 90 9.95 -16.47 17.45
C ARG A 90 9.42 -17.83 17.86
N TYR A 91 8.75 -18.55 16.95
CA TYR A 91 8.27 -19.91 17.21
C TYR A 91 9.44 -20.85 17.48
N ARG A 92 10.48 -20.81 16.63
CA ARG A 92 11.68 -21.62 16.79
C ARG A 92 12.35 -21.39 18.15
N ARG A 93 12.50 -20.13 18.58
CA ARG A 93 13.08 -19.81 19.90
C ARG A 93 12.24 -20.36 21.04
N ARG A 94 10.92 -20.21 20.97
CA ARG A 94 10.00 -20.72 21.98
C ARG A 94 10.06 -22.24 22.10
N ASP A 95 10.08 -22.94 20.97
CA ASP A 95 10.13 -24.40 20.94
C ASP A 95 11.47 -24.91 21.51
N LEU A 96 12.58 -24.25 21.15
CA LEU A 96 13.89 -24.54 21.73
C LEU A 96 13.93 -24.27 23.24
N GLU A 97 13.28 -23.22 23.72
CA GLU A 97 13.22 -22.92 25.15
C GLU A 97 12.48 -24.02 25.91
N ILE A 98 11.31 -24.45 25.42
CA ILE A 98 10.55 -25.56 26.01
C ILE A 98 11.37 -26.84 26.00
N LEU A 99 12.00 -27.18 24.87
CA LEU A 99 12.74 -28.43 24.70
C LEU A 99 13.98 -28.52 25.61
N ASN A 100 14.58 -27.37 25.95
CA ASN A 100 15.79 -27.29 26.76
C ASN A 100 15.53 -26.98 28.24
N SER A 101 14.26 -26.82 28.64
CA SER A 101 13.90 -26.54 30.04
C SER A 101 13.30 -27.74 30.74
N TYR A 102 13.34 -27.72 32.07
CA TYR A 102 12.45 -28.58 32.85
C TYR A 102 11.01 -28.08 32.70
N GLY A 103 10.06 -29.01 32.77
CA GLY A 103 8.66 -28.69 32.50
C GLY A 103 7.71 -29.42 33.43
N TRP A 104 6.56 -29.78 32.87
CA TRP A 104 5.47 -30.42 33.58
C TRP A 104 5.81 -31.83 34.05
N VAL A 105 5.06 -32.28 35.07
CA VAL A 105 5.15 -33.62 35.67
C VAL A 105 3.75 -34.21 35.72
N ASP A 106 3.55 -35.36 35.09
CA ASP A 106 2.34 -36.18 35.21
C ASP A 106 2.64 -37.37 36.14
N ARG A 107 2.17 -37.26 37.39
CA ARG A 107 2.42 -38.28 38.42
C ARG A 107 1.60 -39.55 38.22
N GLU A 108 0.41 -39.45 37.64
CA GLU A 108 -0.46 -40.60 37.42
C GLU A 108 0.13 -41.52 36.34
N LYS A 109 0.69 -40.92 35.29
CA LYS A 109 1.35 -41.65 34.19
C LYS A 109 2.85 -41.84 34.40
N GLY A 110 3.41 -41.38 35.51
CA GLY A 110 4.85 -41.46 35.80
C GLY A 110 5.73 -40.78 34.74
N THR A 111 5.22 -39.74 34.07
CA THR A 111 5.93 -39.07 32.96
C THR A 111 6.39 -37.68 33.39
N VAL A 112 7.64 -37.33 33.06
CA VAL A 112 8.23 -36.03 33.41
C VAL A 112 8.85 -35.37 32.18
N HIS A 113 8.64 -34.06 32.05
CA HIS A 113 9.35 -33.27 31.05
C HIS A 113 10.73 -32.87 31.59
N ILE A 114 11.78 -33.42 30.96
CA ILE A 114 13.18 -33.08 31.21
C ILE A 114 13.80 -32.48 29.94
N PRO A 115 14.86 -31.66 30.06
CA PRO A 115 15.59 -31.16 28.89
C PRO A 115 16.00 -32.29 27.95
N ILE A 116 15.87 -32.07 26.64
CA ILE A 116 16.08 -33.11 25.62
C ILE A 116 17.46 -33.75 25.69
N ASP A 117 18.51 -32.97 25.97
CA ASP A 117 19.88 -33.49 26.10
C ASP A 117 19.98 -34.51 27.23
N ARG A 118 19.32 -34.23 28.37
CA ARG A 118 19.27 -35.16 29.52
C ARG A 118 18.45 -36.41 29.21
N ALA A 119 17.39 -36.27 28.42
CA ALA A 119 16.60 -37.41 27.98
C ALA A 119 17.42 -38.34 27.07
N ILE A 120 18.18 -37.77 26.14
CA ILE A 120 19.07 -38.52 25.24
C ILE A 120 20.15 -39.25 26.05
N ASP A 121 20.85 -38.55 26.96
CA ASP A 121 21.88 -39.15 27.81
C ASP A 121 21.35 -40.36 28.58
N ARG A 122 20.18 -40.20 29.21
CA ARG A 122 19.54 -41.24 30.00
C ARG A 122 19.14 -42.44 29.15
N PHE A 123 18.55 -42.19 27.97
CA PHE A 123 18.15 -43.24 27.05
C PHE A 123 19.37 -44.05 26.57
N LEU A 124 20.47 -43.38 26.22
CA LEU A 124 21.70 -44.06 25.80
C LEU A 124 22.30 -44.91 26.92
N ALA A 125 22.32 -44.41 28.16
CA ALA A 125 22.78 -45.17 29.31
C ALA A 125 21.94 -46.43 29.57
N GLU A 126 20.60 -46.32 29.48
CA GLU A 126 19.68 -47.44 29.63
C GLU A 126 19.87 -48.50 28.53
N GLN A 127 20.11 -48.08 27.28
CA GLN A 127 20.37 -49.01 26.17
C GLN A 127 21.72 -49.76 26.31
N GLN A 128 22.74 -49.11 26.87
CA GLN A 128 24.04 -49.75 27.10
C GLN A 128 23.98 -50.78 28.23
N GLY A 129 23.27 -50.48 29.32
CA GLY A 129 23.08 -51.42 30.43
C GLY A 129 22.26 -52.66 30.07
N LYS A 130 21.40 -52.57 29.05
CA LYS A 130 20.55 -53.69 28.59
C LYS A 130 21.26 -54.65 27.61
N LYS A 131 22.43 -54.26 27.09
CA LYS A 131 23.25 -55.08 26.17
C LYS A 131 24.34 -55.90 26.88
N GLN A 132 24.50 -55.74 28.20
CA GLN A 132 25.34 -56.60 29.04
C GLN A 132 24.48 -57.66 29.72
#